data_AF-A0A946RE16-F1
#
_entry.id   AF-A0A946RE16-F1
#
_cell.length_a   1.000
_cell.length_b   1.000
_cell.length_c   1.000
_cell.angle_alpha   90.00
_cell.angle_beta   90.00
_cell.angle_gamma   90.00
#
_symmetry.space_group_name_H-M   'P 1'
#
loop_
_entity.id
_entity.type
_entity.pdbx_description
1 polymer ?
#
loop_
_entity_poly.entity_id
_entity_poly.type
_entity_poly.pdbx_seq_one_letter_code
_entity_poly.pdbx_strand_id
1 'polypeptide(L)'
;MPQQRKGIVKPRRKSFYQEYNFEITVIILIALGVFLLVEDLEIKHYIYEFVKVILLSIGAFIKMMRDGTLFIVDIFEVSDMVGISLILFALFLVANRWRERTIERYSSLSDCPECGGNLHRIQRNQNQRFTSMIYFVTVKHYHCKACDYKGIKMAKR
;
A
#
# COMPACT_ATOMS: atom_id res chain seq x y z
N MET A 1 44.87 -14.13 -35.04
CA MET A 1 43.67 -14.67 -34.36
C MET A 1 42.49 -13.75 -34.66
N PRO A 2 41.38 -14.25 -35.22
CA PRO A 2 40.23 -13.40 -35.56
C PRO A 2 39.52 -12.93 -34.28
N GLN A 3 39.38 -11.61 -34.11
CA GLN A 3 38.62 -11.00 -33.01
C GLN A 3 37.14 -11.33 -33.16
N GLN A 4 36.59 -12.10 -32.22
CA GLN A 4 35.15 -12.32 -32.12
C GLN A 4 34.47 -10.99 -31.76
N ARG A 5 33.56 -10.52 -32.62
CA ARG A 5 32.74 -9.33 -32.35
C ARG A 5 31.78 -9.65 -31.21
N LYS A 6 31.84 -8.89 -30.12
CA LYS A 6 30.88 -8.99 -29.00
C LYS A 6 29.48 -8.70 -29.53
N GLY A 7 28.59 -9.69 -29.50
CA GLY A 7 27.19 -9.53 -29.89
C GLY A 7 26.52 -8.51 -28.98
N ILE A 8 25.91 -7.48 -29.58
CA ILE A 8 25.12 -6.49 -28.85
C ILE A 8 23.87 -7.20 -28.34
N VAL A 9 23.81 -7.43 -27.02
CA VAL A 9 22.63 -8.02 -26.37
C VAL A 9 21.47 -7.04 -26.54
N LYS A 10 20.49 -7.37 -27.38
CA LYS A 10 19.26 -6.57 -27.51
C LYS A 10 18.59 -6.48 -26.13
N PRO A 11 18.26 -5.28 -25.62
CA PRO A 11 17.51 -5.17 -24.38
C PRO A 11 16.16 -5.86 -24.58
N ARG A 12 15.86 -6.87 -23.75
CA ARG A 12 14.54 -7.50 -23.71
C ARG A 12 13.52 -6.41 -23.34
N ARG A 13 12.72 -5.95 -24.31
CA ARG A 13 11.56 -5.09 -24.03
C ARG A 13 10.66 -5.86 -23.07
N LYS A 14 10.48 -5.34 -21.86
CA LYS A 14 9.50 -5.86 -20.91
C LYS A 14 8.11 -5.74 -21.54
N SER A 15 7.25 -6.73 -21.32
CA SER A 15 5.88 -6.66 -21.84
C SER A 15 5.10 -5.55 -21.12
N PHE A 16 4.15 -4.92 -21.81
CA PHE A 16 3.32 -3.85 -21.24
C PHE A 16 2.66 -4.25 -19.91
N TYR A 17 2.18 -5.49 -19.81
CA TYR A 17 1.63 -6.06 -18.58
C TYR A 17 2.62 -6.11 -17.42
N GLN A 18 3.92 -6.31 -17.67
CA GLN A 18 4.93 -6.33 -16.60
C GLN A 18 5.26 -4.93 -16.08
N GLU A 19 5.09 -3.90 -16.91
CA GLU A 19 5.34 -2.51 -16.52
C GLU A 19 4.18 -1.93 -15.69
N TYR A 20 2.93 -2.25 -16.08
CA TYR A 20 1.71 -1.71 -15.49
C TYR A 20 0.94 -2.67 -14.56
N ASN A 21 1.50 -3.83 -14.20
CA ASN A 21 0.81 -4.85 -13.39
C ASN A 21 0.23 -4.27 -12.08
N PHE A 22 1.01 -3.40 -11.43
CA PHE A 22 0.59 -2.78 -10.18
C PHE A 22 -0.61 -1.86 -10.38
N GLU A 23 -0.54 -0.98 -11.38
CA GLU A 23 -1.59 -0.02 -11.71
C GLU A 23 -2.89 -0.75 -12.07
N ILE A 24 -2.81 -1.83 -12.86
CA ILE A 24 -3.95 -2.70 -13.20
C ILE A 24 -4.54 -3.34 -11.94
N THR A 25 -3.71 -3.90 -11.06
CA THR A 25 -4.18 -4.55 -9.82
C THR A 25 -4.94 -3.58 -8.92
N VAL A 26 -4.43 -2.35 -8.75
CA VAL A 26 -5.09 -1.32 -7.93
C VAL A 26 -6.43 -0.91 -8.53
N ILE A 27 -6.49 -0.70 -9.85
CA ILE A 27 -7.74 -0.34 -10.53
C ILE A 27 -8.80 -1.43 -10.33
N ILE A 28 -8.42 -2.70 -10.48
CA ILE A 28 -9.32 -3.84 -10.27
C ILE A 28 -9.82 -3.87 -8.81
N LEU A 29 -8.93 -3.70 -7.82
CA LEU A 29 -9.32 -3.71 -6.41
C LEU A 29 -10.27 -2.57 -6.04
N ILE A 30 -10.02 -1.36 -6.55
CA ILE A 30 -10.91 -0.22 -6.32
C ILE A 30 -12.25 -0.45 -7.02
N ALA A 31 -12.24 -0.92 -8.27
CA ALA A 31 -13.46 -1.21 -9.01
C ALA A 31 -14.31 -2.26 -8.29
N LEU A 32 -13.70 -3.36 -7.83
CA LEU A 32 -14.38 -4.40 -7.04
C LEU A 32 -14.90 -3.86 -5.70
N GLY A 33 -14.10 -3.06 -4.99
CA GLY A 33 -14.50 -2.48 -3.72
C GLY A 33 -15.68 -1.51 -3.85
N VAL A 34 -15.66 -0.65 -4.87
CA VAL A 34 -16.77 0.27 -5.19
C VAL A 34 -17.99 -0.50 -5.66
N PHE A 35 -17.80 -1.49 -6.53
CA PHE A 35 -18.88 -2.35 -7.01
C PHE A 35 -19.63 -3.02 -5.85
N LEU A 36 -18.92 -3.58 -4.87
CA LEU A 36 -19.51 -4.19 -3.68
C LEU A 36 -20.24 -3.23 -2.73
N LEU A 37 -19.98 -1.91 -2.86
CA LEU A 37 -20.66 -0.85 -2.11
C LEU A 37 -21.85 -0.24 -2.88
N VAL A 38 -21.86 -0.35 -4.21
CA VAL A 38 -22.87 0.28 -5.08
C VAL A 38 -23.94 -0.72 -5.48
N GLU A 39 -23.61 -2.00 -5.62
CA GLU A 39 -24.61 -3.02 -5.83
C GLU A 39 -25.29 -3.36 -4.51
N ASP A 40 -26.54 -2.91 -4.36
CA ASP A 40 -27.52 -3.52 -3.47
C ASP A 40 -27.73 -4.96 -3.95
N LEU A 41 -26.90 -5.88 -3.45
CA LEU A 41 -27.00 -7.30 -3.80
C LEU A 41 -28.31 -7.86 -3.22
N GLU A 42 -29.42 -7.68 -3.93
CA GLU A 42 -30.77 -8.23 -3.64
C GLU A 42 -30.74 -9.75 -3.36
N ILE A 43 -29.66 -10.43 -3.78
CA ILE A 43 -29.38 -11.86 -3.56
C ILE A 43 -29.17 -12.19 -2.07
N LYS A 44 -28.86 -11.21 -1.21
CA LYS A 44 -28.63 -11.43 0.23
C LYS A 44 -29.90 -11.66 1.04
N HIS A 45 -31.04 -11.10 0.68
CA HIS A 45 -32.26 -11.29 1.47
C HIS A 45 -32.62 -12.79 1.54
N TYR A 46 -32.48 -13.51 0.42
CA TYR A 46 -32.76 -14.93 0.34
C TYR A 46 -31.72 -15.81 1.05
N ILE A 47 -30.42 -15.49 0.95
CA ILE A 47 -29.37 -16.24 1.64
C ILE A 47 -29.44 -15.97 3.15
N TYR A 48 -29.69 -14.72 3.55
CA TYR A 48 -29.85 -14.35 4.95
C TYR A 48 -31.10 -14.98 5.54
N GLU A 49 -32.27 -14.95 4.88
CA GLU A 49 -33.46 -15.67 5.34
C GLU A 49 -33.23 -17.18 5.45
N PHE A 50 -32.55 -17.79 4.48
CA PHE A 50 -32.23 -19.21 4.50
C PHE A 50 -31.33 -19.58 5.69
N VAL A 51 -30.30 -18.75 5.96
CA VAL A 51 -29.42 -18.91 7.12
C VAL A 51 -30.14 -18.55 8.42
N LYS A 52 -31.05 -17.57 8.42
CA LYS A 52 -31.87 -17.16 9.57
C LYS A 52 -32.86 -18.26 9.94
N VAL A 53 -33.44 -18.99 8.99
CA VAL A 53 -34.32 -20.16 9.25
C VAL A 53 -33.53 -21.30 9.88
N ILE A 54 -32.32 -21.58 9.39
CA ILE A 54 -31.42 -22.59 9.98
C ILE A 54 -30.96 -22.14 11.38
N LEU A 55 -30.62 -20.87 11.56
CA LEU A 55 -30.18 -20.32 12.85
C LEU A 55 -31.33 -20.11 13.84
N LEU A 56 -32.56 -19.83 13.41
CA LEU A 56 -33.76 -19.72 14.27
C LEU A 56 -34.20 -21.10 14.78
N SER A 57 -33.91 -22.18 14.04
CA SER A 57 -34.05 -23.55 14.55
C SER A 57 -33.10 -23.85 15.72
N ILE A 58 -31.96 -23.16 15.78
CA ILE A 58 -31.00 -23.17 16.91
C ILE A 58 -31.38 -22.08 17.94
N GLY A 59 -32.03 -21.00 17.49
CA GLY A 59 -32.37 -19.79 18.23
C GLY A 59 -33.49 -19.91 19.26
N ALA A 60 -34.26 -21.02 19.27
CA ALA A 60 -35.10 -21.36 20.42
C ALA A 60 -34.28 -21.56 21.71
N PHE A 61 -33.00 -21.95 21.58
CA PHE A 61 -32.08 -22.19 22.69
C PHE A 61 -31.36 -20.91 23.18
N ILE A 62 -31.27 -19.88 22.34
CA ILE A 62 -30.53 -18.63 22.61
C ILE A 62 -31.45 -17.46 22.99
N LYS A 63 -32.78 -17.66 22.90
CA LYS A 63 -33.83 -16.69 23.24
C LYS A 63 -33.78 -16.16 24.70
N MET A 64 -32.91 -16.71 25.54
CA MET A 64 -32.75 -16.32 26.95
C MET A 64 -31.57 -15.36 27.21
N MET A 65 -30.66 -15.14 26.25
CA MET A 65 -29.37 -14.45 26.52
C MET A 65 -29.15 -13.16 25.72
N ARG A 66 -30.06 -12.75 24.82
CA ARG A 66 -29.73 -11.84 23.71
C ARG A 66 -30.70 -10.69 23.48
N ASP A 67 -31.23 -10.05 24.52
CA ASP A 67 -32.10 -8.86 24.34
C ASP A 67 -31.36 -7.50 24.33
N GLY A 68 -30.01 -7.47 24.34
CA GLY A 68 -29.27 -6.20 24.42
C GLY A 68 -28.43 -5.80 23.19
N THR A 69 -27.93 -6.75 22.40
CA THR A 69 -26.80 -6.49 21.48
C THR A 69 -27.11 -6.69 20.00
N LEU A 70 -28.35 -7.07 19.67
CA LEU A 70 -28.72 -7.47 18.30
C LEU A 70 -29.18 -6.35 17.37
N PHE A 71 -29.35 -5.13 17.87
CA PHE A 71 -29.93 -4.05 17.05
C PHE A 71 -28.91 -3.30 16.18
N ILE A 72 -27.61 -3.47 16.42
CA ILE A 72 -26.55 -2.69 15.74
C ILE A 72 -25.95 -3.44 14.54
N VAL A 73 -26.07 -4.76 14.48
CA VAL A 73 -25.44 -5.60 13.44
C VAL A 73 -26.29 -5.70 12.16
N ASP A 74 -27.59 -5.38 12.22
CA ASP A 74 -28.51 -5.50 11.06
C ASP A 74 -28.44 -4.31 10.07
N ILE A 75 -27.59 -3.30 10.32
CA ILE A 75 -27.47 -2.09 9.46
C ILE A 75 -26.23 -2.13 8.55
N PHE A 76 -25.15 -2.84 8.93
CA PHE A 76 -23.96 -2.98 8.09
C PHE A 76 -23.97 -4.33 7.39
N GLU A 77 -24.18 -4.34 6.08
CA GLU A 77 -24.12 -5.58 5.33
C GLU A 77 -22.67 -6.08 5.27
N VAL A 78 -22.48 -7.40 5.32
CA VAL A 78 -21.14 -8.01 5.24
C VAL A 78 -20.38 -7.58 3.96
N SER A 79 -21.09 -7.28 2.86
CA SER A 79 -20.46 -6.78 1.62
C SER A 79 -19.84 -5.41 1.80
N ASP A 80 -20.46 -4.50 2.56
CA ASP A 80 -19.92 -3.15 2.74
C ASP A 80 -18.60 -3.21 3.48
N MET A 81 -18.52 -4.08 4.49
CA MET A 81 -17.27 -4.34 5.20
C MET A 81 -16.19 -4.89 4.26
N VAL A 82 -16.55 -5.82 3.36
CA VAL A 82 -15.61 -6.36 2.36
C VAL A 82 -15.20 -5.28 1.35
N GLY A 83 -16.14 -4.49 0.83
CA GLY A 83 -15.87 -3.39 -0.10
C GLY A 83 -14.92 -2.34 0.49
N ILE A 84 -15.19 -1.89 1.73
CA ILE A 84 -14.30 -0.97 2.46
C ILE A 84 -12.92 -1.61 2.65
N SER A 85 -12.84 -2.89 3.02
CA SER A 85 -11.56 -3.57 3.20
C SER A 85 -10.73 -3.64 1.91
N LEU A 86 -11.36 -3.88 0.76
CA LEU A 86 -10.68 -3.90 -0.54
C LEU A 86 -10.15 -2.51 -0.93
N ILE A 87 -10.92 -1.45 -0.67
CA ILE A 87 -10.49 -0.08 -0.93
C ILE A 87 -9.31 0.29 -0.02
N LEU A 88 -9.38 -0.01 1.28
CA LEU A 88 -8.28 0.22 2.21
C LEU A 88 -7.02 -0.54 1.80
N PHE A 89 -7.17 -1.78 1.36
CA PHE A 89 -6.06 -2.59 0.86
C PHE A 89 -5.44 -1.99 -0.41
N ALA A 90 -6.25 -1.51 -1.36
CA ALA A 90 -5.76 -0.84 -2.56
C ALA A 90 -4.97 0.44 -2.20
N LEU A 91 -5.49 1.26 -1.29
CA LEU A 91 -4.78 2.45 -0.80
C LEU A 91 -3.46 2.10 -0.12
N PHE A 92 -3.43 1.03 0.67
CA PHE A 92 -2.21 0.52 1.29
C PHE A 92 -1.17 0.12 0.24
N LEU A 93 -1.56 -0.59 -0.82
CA LEU A 93 -0.66 -0.96 -1.92
C LEU A 93 -0.09 0.30 -2.60
N VAL A 94 -0.92 1.30 -2.89
CA VAL A 94 -0.49 2.58 -3.48
C VAL A 94 0.53 3.28 -2.59
N ALA A 95 0.24 3.39 -1.29
CA ALA A 95 1.14 3.98 -0.33
C ALA A 95 2.48 3.24 -0.27
N ASN A 96 2.47 1.91 -0.30
CA ASN A 96 3.70 1.11 -0.29
C ASN A 96 4.54 1.32 -1.57
N ARG A 97 3.91 1.39 -2.76
CA ARG A 97 4.64 1.68 -4.00
C ARG A 97 5.20 3.10 -4.02
N TRP A 98 4.47 4.08 -3.52
CA TRP A 98 4.98 5.45 -3.35
C TRP A 98 6.16 5.50 -2.39
N ARG A 99 6.08 4.78 -1.27
CA ARG A 99 7.20 4.62 -0.33
C ARG A 99 8.43 4.06 -1.03
N GLU A 100 8.30 2.98 -1.78
CA GLU A 100 9.41 2.36 -2.52
C GLU A 100 10.06 3.33 -3.51
N ARG A 101 9.28 3.99 -4.36
CA ARG A 101 9.79 5.00 -5.31
C ARG A 101 10.51 6.14 -4.60
N THR A 102 10.01 6.56 -3.45
CA THR A 102 10.64 7.63 -2.66
C THR A 102 11.98 7.17 -2.08
N ILE A 103 12.07 5.96 -1.55
CA ILE A 103 13.32 5.40 -1.05
C ILE A 103 14.36 5.29 -2.16
N GLU A 104 13.98 4.78 -3.33
CA GLU A 104 14.90 4.65 -4.47
C GLU A 104 15.48 5.99 -4.90
N ARG A 105 14.65 7.03 -5.00
CA ARG A 105 15.07 8.39 -5.38
C ARG A 105 16.10 8.99 -4.42
N TYR A 106 16.00 8.68 -3.13
CA TYR A 106 16.89 9.21 -2.08
C TYR A 106 17.86 8.15 -1.53
N SER A 107 18.10 7.06 -2.26
CA SER A 107 18.93 5.93 -1.76
C SER A 107 20.43 6.20 -1.86
N SER A 108 20.86 6.93 -2.89
CA SER A 108 22.27 7.15 -3.23
C SER A 108 22.72 8.56 -2.85
N LEU A 109 23.45 8.67 -1.75
CA LEU A 109 24.17 9.88 -1.36
C LEU A 109 25.45 9.44 -0.64
N SER A 110 26.53 9.23 -1.39
CA SER A 110 27.88 8.94 -0.87
C SER A 110 28.69 10.22 -0.73
N ASP A 111 28.72 11.00 -1.81
CA ASP A 111 29.54 12.19 -1.97
C ASP A 111 28.67 13.39 -2.30
N CYS A 112 29.21 14.60 -2.07
CA CYS A 112 28.49 15.81 -2.42
C CYS A 112 28.31 15.92 -3.94
N PRO A 113 27.08 16.06 -4.46
CA PRO A 113 26.84 16.15 -5.90
C PRO A 113 27.38 17.44 -6.52
N GLU A 114 27.64 18.49 -5.72
CA GLU A 114 28.09 19.79 -6.22
C GLU A 114 29.63 19.87 -6.29
N CYS A 115 30.32 19.42 -5.25
CA CYS A 115 31.76 19.60 -5.14
C CYS A 115 32.56 18.29 -4.98
N GLY A 116 31.90 17.13 -4.96
CA GLY A 116 32.53 15.83 -4.71
C GLY A 116 33.14 15.67 -3.31
N GLY A 117 32.89 16.61 -2.40
CA GLY A 117 33.44 16.62 -1.05
C GLY A 117 32.73 15.65 -0.10
N ASN A 118 33.38 15.39 1.04
CA ASN A 118 32.83 14.52 2.08
C ASN A 118 31.57 15.10 2.73
N LEU A 119 30.56 14.25 2.90
CA LEU A 119 29.31 14.57 3.57
C LEU A 119 29.38 14.22 5.06
N HIS A 120 29.00 15.15 5.92
CA HIS A 120 28.88 14.94 7.36
C HIS A 120 27.42 14.80 7.78
N ARG A 121 27.14 13.86 8.69
CA ARG A 121 25.79 13.64 9.19
C ARG A 121 25.40 14.73 10.19
N ILE A 122 24.21 15.30 10.00
CA ILE A 122 23.63 16.31 10.90
C ILE A 122 22.31 15.83 11.51
N GLN A 123 21.79 16.57 12.49
CA GLN A 123 20.49 16.24 13.09
C GLN A 123 19.35 16.32 12.07
N ARG A 124 18.36 15.45 12.29
CA ARG A 124 17.14 15.41 11.48
C ARG A 124 16.19 16.53 11.90
N ASN A 125 15.63 17.23 10.91
CA ASN A 125 14.53 18.18 11.12
C ASN A 125 13.24 17.46 11.56
N GLN A 126 12.31 18.19 12.18
CA GLN A 126 11.03 17.61 12.63
C GLN A 126 10.25 16.95 11.48
N ASN A 127 10.21 17.59 10.31
CA ASN A 127 9.57 17.03 9.12
C ASN A 127 10.20 15.69 8.72
N GLN A 128 11.54 15.58 8.77
CA GLN A 128 12.25 14.34 8.45
C GLN A 128 12.01 13.24 9.50
N ARG A 129 11.81 13.60 10.78
CA ARG A 129 11.42 12.66 11.84
C ARG A 129 10.00 12.13 11.61
N PHE A 130 9.07 13.02 11.26
CA PHE A 130 7.70 12.65 10.93
C PHE A 130 7.63 11.73 9.71
N THR A 131 8.36 12.05 8.63
CA THR A 131 8.48 11.19 7.44
C THR A 131 9.06 9.81 7.80
N SER A 132 10.08 9.77 8.67
CA SER A 132 10.68 8.51 9.13
C SER A 132 9.68 7.63 9.89
N MET A 133 8.80 8.24 10.68
CA MET A 133 7.75 7.54 11.43
C MET A 133 6.63 7.04 10.51
N ILE A 134 6.02 7.92 9.71
CA ILE A 134 4.88 7.57 8.83
C ILE A 134 5.24 6.47 7.86
N TYR A 135 6.37 6.64 7.15
CA TYR A 135 6.75 5.68 6.12
C TYR A 135 7.56 4.52 6.69
N PHE A 136 7.80 4.44 8.00
CA PHE A 136 8.67 3.42 8.61
C PHE A 136 10.01 3.28 7.86
N VAL A 137 10.66 4.41 7.57
CA VAL A 137 11.94 4.45 6.83
C VAL A 137 13.02 5.11 7.66
N THR A 138 14.27 4.72 7.42
CA THR A 138 15.43 5.37 8.02
C THR A 138 15.82 6.58 7.19
N VAL A 139 15.63 7.78 7.73
CA VAL A 139 16.09 9.04 7.13
C VAL A 139 17.41 9.47 7.76
N LYS A 140 18.42 9.72 6.92
CA LYS A 140 19.71 10.30 7.31
C LYS A 140 19.84 11.68 6.66
N HIS A 141 20.29 12.67 7.42
CA HIS A 141 20.46 14.05 6.96
C HIS A 141 21.95 14.35 6.91
N TYR A 142 22.41 14.92 5.79
CA TYR A 142 23.80 15.19 5.51
C TYR A 142 24.03 16.64 5.12
N HIS A 143 25.22 17.14 5.42
CA HIS A 143 25.71 18.48 5.12
C HIS A 143 27.12 18.41 4.55
N CYS A 144 27.40 19.19 3.52
CA CYS A 144 28.74 19.36 2.98
C CYS A 144 29.38 20.64 3.53
N LYS A 145 30.58 20.53 4.11
CA LYS A 145 31.31 21.69 4.62
C LYS A 145 31.92 22.57 3.53
N ALA A 146 32.17 22.02 2.34
CA ALA A 146 32.86 22.73 1.27
C ALA A 146 31.95 23.66 0.45
N CYS A 147 30.68 23.28 0.24
CA CYS A 147 29.71 24.06 -0.54
C CYS A 147 28.38 24.33 0.19
N ASP A 148 28.28 24.05 1.50
CA ASP A 148 27.06 24.20 2.32
C ASP A 148 25.84 23.37 1.87
N TYR A 149 26.01 22.46 0.90
CA TYR A 149 24.95 21.58 0.42
C TYR A 149 24.32 20.74 1.55
N LYS A 150 22.98 20.61 1.53
CA LYS A 150 22.20 19.77 2.45
C LYS A 150 21.42 18.73 1.67
N GLY A 151 21.58 17.47 2.05
CA GLY A 151 20.95 16.34 1.37
C GLY A 151 20.37 15.32 2.34
N ILE A 152 19.40 14.55 1.87
CA ILE A 152 18.80 13.46 2.63
C ILE A 152 19.06 12.13 1.95
N LYS A 153 19.25 11.09 2.77
CA LYS A 153 19.31 9.70 2.34
C LYS A 153 18.21 8.91 3.03
N MET A 154 17.38 8.23 2.25
CA MET A 154 16.34 7.34 2.75
C MET A 154 16.78 5.88 2.54
N ALA A 155 16.54 5.04 3.55
CA ALA A 155 16.78 3.61 3.47
C ALA A 155 15.61 2.85 4.10
N LYS A 156 15.40 1.61 3.63
CA LYS A 156 14.48 0.67 4.30
C LYS A 156 14.97 0.46 5.74
N ARG A 157 14.02 0.38 6.68
CA ARG A 157 14.32 0.12 8.09
C ARG A 157 14.62 -1.35 8.30
#